data_AF-A0ABD2V7Y1-F1
#
_entry.id   AF-A0ABD2V7Y1-F1
#
_cell.length_a   1.000
_cell.length_b   1.000
_cell.length_c   1.000
_cell.angle_alpha   90.00
_cell.angle_beta   90.00
_cell.angle_gamma   90.00
#
_symmetry.space_group_name_H-M   'P 1'
#
loop_
_entity.id
_entity.type
_entity.pdbx_description
1 polymer ?
#
loop_
_entity_poly.entity_id
_entity_poly.type
_entity_poly.pdbx_seq_one_letter_code
_entity_poly.pdbx_strand_id
1 'polypeptide(L)'
;MGSRPKNSSSLRLRRSRRNSSNEKLPKNGVDNNSTNAAGDDNSISISEKLEALKQLLPVNNDELKADQLFEETAGYIVLLRTQIFVLQKLLDFCDDASGQSQHINAV
;
A
#
# COMPACT_ATOMS: atom_id res chain seq x y z
N MET A 1 73.99 15.45 44.83
CA MET A 1 73.34 16.72 44.45
C MET A 1 72.27 16.42 43.40
N GLY A 2 71.01 16.79 43.70
CA GLY A 2 69.80 16.93 42.86
C GLY A 2 69.60 16.16 41.54
N SER A 3 68.48 15.42 41.44
CA SER A 3 67.28 15.83 40.65
C SER A 3 66.25 14.69 40.48
N ARG A 4 64.96 14.99 40.71
CA ARG A 4 63.75 14.25 40.22
C ARG A 4 63.45 14.69 38.74
N PRO A 5 62.38 14.29 37.98
CA PRO A 5 61.18 13.45 38.27
C PRO A 5 60.60 12.57 37.11
N LYS A 6 59.44 11.90 37.38
CA LYS A 6 58.22 11.58 36.51
C LYS A 6 58.42 10.80 35.18
N ASN A 7 57.57 9.90 34.70
CA ASN A 7 56.13 9.59 34.85
C ASN A 7 55.88 8.14 34.33
N SER A 8 54.81 7.48 34.78
CA SER A 8 54.49 6.07 34.51
C SER A 8 53.67 5.82 33.24
N SER A 9 53.63 4.52 32.86
CA SER A 9 52.67 3.80 31.99
C SER A 9 53.02 3.65 30.50
N SER A 10 53.90 2.70 30.18
CA SER A 10 53.89 2.02 28.88
C SER A 10 53.28 0.62 29.02
N LEU A 11 52.00 0.50 28.67
CA LEU A 11 51.37 -0.77 28.36
C LEU A 11 51.90 -1.26 27.00
N ARG A 12 52.34 -2.53 26.93
CA ARG A 12 52.06 -3.50 25.84
C ARG A 12 53.13 -4.60 25.80
N LEU A 13 52.86 -5.69 26.50
CA LEU A 13 53.49 -6.98 26.25
C LEU A 13 52.46 -8.09 26.43
N ARG A 14 51.96 -8.64 25.33
CA ARG A 14 52.29 -10.00 24.89
C ARG A 14 51.31 -10.48 23.83
N ARG A 15 51.90 -10.68 22.65
CA ARG A 15 51.40 -11.48 21.54
C ARG A 15 51.33 -12.95 21.97
N SER A 16 50.19 -13.61 21.79
CA SER A 16 50.11 -15.07 21.72
C SER A 16 49.14 -15.49 20.61
N ARG A 17 49.66 -16.31 19.70
CA ARG A 17 49.03 -16.82 18.48
C ARG A 17 48.08 -17.99 18.81
N ARG A 18 47.02 -18.15 18.00
CA ARG A 18 46.49 -19.42 17.43
C ARG A 18 45.18 -19.11 16.67
N ASN A 19 45.18 -19.05 15.34
CA ASN A 19 44.97 -20.12 14.34
C ASN A 19 43.49 -20.51 14.10
N SER A 20 43.11 -20.33 12.83
CA SER A 20 42.19 -21.10 11.97
C SER A 20 40.67 -21.12 12.17
N SER A 21 40.02 -20.66 11.10
CA SER A 21 38.92 -21.27 10.31
C SER A 21 37.48 -21.27 10.83
N ASN A 22 36.64 -20.65 9.98
CA ASN A 22 35.19 -20.79 9.78
C ASN A 22 34.27 -20.53 10.98
N GLU A 23 33.39 -19.53 10.81
CA GLU A 23 31.95 -19.73 10.71
C GLU A 23 31.31 -18.37 10.33
N LYS A 24 30.54 -18.38 9.25
CA LYS A 24 29.79 -17.23 8.73
C LYS A 24 28.53 -17.07 9.56
N LEU A 25 28.24 -15.87 10.07
CA LEU A 25 26.90 -15.48 10.50
C LEU A 25 26.64 -14.04 10.06
N PRO A 26 25.85 -13.79 9.00
CA PRO A 26 25.41 -12.45 8.67
C PRO A 26 24.39 -11.96 9.71
N LYS A 27 24.58 -10.73 10.17
CA LYS A 27 23.57 -9.98 10.93
C LYS A 27 22.39 -9.70 10.01
N ASN A 28 21.25 -10.34 10.27
CA ASN A 28 19.98 -9.91 9.69
C ASN A 28 19.61 -8.56 10.31
N GLY A 29 19.92 -7.48 9.58
CA GLY A 29 19.27 -6.18 9.77
C GLY A 29 17.81 -6.35 9.39
N VAL A 30 16.92 -6.14 10.36
CA VAL A 30 15.48 -6.04 10.10
C VAL A 30 15.27 -4.62 9.59
N ASP A 31 15.37 -4.45 8.27
CA ASP A 31 15.09 -3.20 7.60
C ASP A 31 13.57 -2.99 7.53
N ASN A 32 13.08 -2.15 8.44
CA ASN A 32 11.99 -1.18 8.30
C ASN A 32 10.95 -1.43 7.18
N ASN A 33 9.92 -2.21 7.48
CA ASN A 33 8.67 -2.15 6.73
C ASN A 33 7.79 -1.03 7.30
N SER A 34 8.11 0.22 6.96
CA SER A 34 7.20 1.36 7.07
C SER A 34 6.87 1.80 5.66
N THR A 35 5.86 1.16 5.07
CA THR A 35 5.21 1.62 3.84
C THR A 35 4.42 2.88 4.18
N ASN A 36 5.12 4.02 4.27
CA ASN A 36 4.47 5.31 4.13
C ASN A 36 4.01 5.42 2.68
N ALA A 37 2.72 5.16 2.46
CA ALA A 37 2.02 5.33 1.20
C ALA A 37 1.93 6.82 0.85
N ALA A 38 3.02 7.35 0.33
CA ALA A 38 3.09 8.60 -0.42
C ALA A 38 4.10 8.38 -1.54
N GLY A 39 3.83 7.38 -2.37
CA GLY A 39 4.68 6.96 -3.48
C GLY A 39 4.34 7.76 -4.73
N ASP A 40 5.35 8.44 -5.24
CA ASP A 40 5.45 9.07 -6.56
C ASP A 40 4.78 8.24 -7.68
N ASP A 41 3.60 8.69 -8.13
CA ASP A 41 2.77 8.09 -9.21
C ASP A 41 3.53 7.99 -10.56
N ASN A 42 4.67 8.68 -10.67
CA ASN A 42 5.51 8.63 -11.87
C ASN A 42 6.26 7.30 -12.07
N SER A 43 6.19 6.37 -11.11
CA SER A 43 6.90 5.08 -11.17
C SER A 43 6.02 3.88 -11.53
N ILE A 44 4.69 4.03 -11.55
CA ILE A 44 3.77 2.92 -11.85
C ILE A 44 3.80 2.64 -13.35
N SER A 45 4.17 1.39 -13.69
CA SER A 45 4.26 0.93 -15.07
C SER A 45 2.88 0.87 -15.73
N ILE A 46 2.81 1.01 -17.07
CA ILE A 46 1.54 0.87 -17.80
C ILE A 46 0.94 -0.53 -17.61
N SER A 47 1.78 -1.58 -17.57
CA SER A 47 1.37 -2.94 -17.19
C SER A 47 0.74 -2.99 -15.80
N GLU A 48 1.37 -2.30 -14.84
CA GLU A 48 0.85 -1.93 -13.52
C GLU A 48 -0.63 -1.55 -13.54
N LYS A 49 -0.88 -0.47 -14.29
CA LYS A 49 -2.20 0.16 -14.41
C LYS A 49 -3.21 -0.74 -15.11
N LEU A 50 -2.80 -1.50 -16.12
CA LEU A 50 -3.67 -2.42 -16.85
C LEU A 50 -4.05 -3.66 -16.02
N GLU A 51 -3.11 -4.21 -15.25
CA GLU A 51 -3.35 -5.31 -14.32
C GLU A 51 -4.35 -4.89 -13.23
N ALA A 52 -4.12 -3.71 -12.64
CA ALA A 52 -5.03 -3.14 -11.65
C ALA A 52 -6.43 -2.88 -12.23
N LEU A 53 -6.51 -2.41 -13.48
CA LEU A 53 -7.79 -2.20 -14.16
C LEU A 53 -8.55 -3.50 -14.39
N LYS A 54 -7.85 -4.59 -14.76
CA LYS A 54 -8.46 -5.93 -14.89
C LYS A 54 -9.09 -6.40 -13.58
N GLN A 55 -8.42 -6.19 -12.45
CA GLN A 55 -8.89 -6.60 -11.12
C GLN A 55 -10.17 -5.88 -10.65
N LEU A 56 -10.50 -4.72 -11.24
CA LEU A 56 -11.72 -3.96 -10.91
C LEU A 56 -12.96 -4.47 -11.65
N LEU A 57 -12.78 -5.25 -12.71
CA LEU A 57 -13.90 -5.77 -13.49
C LEU A 57 -14.48 -7.02 -12.82
N PRO A 58 -15.80 -7.22 -12.90
CA PRO A 58 -16.46 -8.39 -12.33
C PRO A 58 -16.13 -9.69 -13.07
N VAL A 59 -15.56 -9.59 -14.28
CA VAL A 59 -15.17 -10.74 -15.10
C VAL A 59 -13.64 -10.87 -15.07
N ASN A 60 -13.16 -11.86 -14.31
CA ASN A 60 -11.74 -12.20 -14.27
C ASN A 60 -11.37 -13.01 -15.52
N ASN A 61 -11.10 -12.32 -16.62
CA ASN A 61 -10.53 -12.92 -17.82
C ASN A 61 -9.03 -12.59 -17.86
N ASP A 62 -8.20 -13.59 -17.57
CA ASP A 62 -6.74 -13.43 -17.49
C ASP A 62 -6.13 -12.96 -18.83
N GLU A 63 -6.77 -13.27 -19.96
CA GLU A 63 -6.26 -13.03 -21.32
C GLU A 63 -6.95 -11.88 -22.10
N LEU A 64 -7.49 -10.86 -21.42
CA LEU A 64 -8.02 -9.69 -22.12
C LEU A 64 -6.91 -8.81 -22.71
N LYS A 65 -7.05 -8.51 -24.01
CA LYS A 65 -6.29 -7.46 -24.70
C LYS A 65 -6.75 -6.07 -24.24
N ALA A 66 -5.89 -5.07 -24.40
CA ALA A 66 -6.17 -3.70 -23.97
C ALA A 66 -7.48 -3.13 -24.55
N ASP A 67 -7.74 -3.32 -25.84
CA ASP A 67 -8.95 -2.78 -26.49
C ASP A 67 -10.24 -3.36 -25.89
N GLN A 68 -10.26 -4.68 -25.66
CA GLN A 68 -11.40 -5.35 -25.02
C GLN A 68 -11.53 -4.96 -23.55
N LEU A 69 -10.40 -4.80 -22.85
CA LEU A 69 -10.41 -4.32 -21.46
C LEU A 69 -11.09 -2.95 -21.35
N PHE A 70 -10.82 -2.04 -22.28
CA PHE A 70 -11.45 -0.73 -22.28
C PHE A 70 -12.94 -0.79 -22.65
N GLU A 71 -13.34 -1.67 -23.57
CA GLU A 71 -14.75 -1.88 -23.91
C GLU A 71 -15.56 -2.41 -22.71
N GLU A 72 -15.07 -3.45 -22.06
CA GLU A 72 -15.67 -4.02 -20.85
C GLU A 72 -15.71 -2.99 -19.71
N THR A 73 -14.63 -2.22 -19.54
CA THR A 73 -14.58 -1.14 -18.54
C THR A 73 -15.63 -0.07 -18.83
N ALA A 74 -15.78 0.35 -20.09
CA ALA A 74 -16.78 1.34 -20.47
C ALA A 74 -18.20 0.82 -20.20
N GLY A 75 -18.48 -0.43 -20.56
CA GLY A 75 -19.74 -1.11 -20.26
C GLY A 75 -20.02 -1.15 -18.75
N TYR A 76 -19.02 -1.52 -17.95
CA TYR A 76 -19.16 -1.62 -16.51
C TYR A 76 -19.37 -0.25 -15.82
N ILE A 77 -18.70 0.81 -16.30
CA ILE A 77 -18.95 2.18 -15.81
C ILE A 77 -20.41 2.59 -16.05
N VAL A 78 -20.95 2.31 -17.24
CA VAL A 78 -22.34 2.64 -17.57
C VAL A 78 -23.31 1.84 -16.68
N LEU A 79 -23.02 0.55 -16.47
CA LEU A 79 -23.80 -0.31 -15.57
C LEU A 79 -23.85 0.28 -14.15
N LEU A 80 -22.70 0.59 -13.56
CA LEU A 80 -22.60 1.15 -12.21
C LEU A 80 -23.34 2.48 -12.08
N ARG A 81 -23.18 3.39 -13.06
CA ARG A 81 -23.93 4.66 -13.09
C ARG A 81 -25.43 4.44 -13.13
N THR A 82 -25.89 3.47 -13.91
CA THR A 82 -27.32 3.12 -14.00
C THR A 82 -27.83 2.56 -12.69
N GLN A 83 -27.07 1.67 -12.03
CA GLN A 83 -27.44 1.14 -10.70
C GLN A 83 -27.58 2.25 -9.66
N ILE A 84 -26.62 3.18 -9.60
CA ILE A 84 -26.67 4.35 -8.71
C ILE A 84 -27.91 5.20 -9.01
N PHE A 85 -28.19 5.47 -10.29
CA PHE A 85 -29.34 6.26 -10.69
C PHE A 85 -30.67 5.62 -10.26
N VAL A 86 -30.83 4.30 -10.45
CA VAL A 86 -32.03 3.58 -10.01
C VAL A 86 -32.18 3.66 -8.49
N LEU A 87 -31.10 3.43 -7.73
CA LEU A 87 -31.14 3.52 -6.27
C LEU A 87 -31.51 4.92 -5.78
N GLN A 88 -30.99 5.98 -6.41
CA GLN A 88 -31.37 7.36 -6.13
C GLN A 88 -32.85 7.59 -6.37
N LYS A 89 -33.40 7.11 -7.50
CA LYS A 89 -34.83 7.23 -7.79
C LYS A 89 -35.69 6.51 -6.75
N LEU A 90 -35.29 5.31 -6.34
CA LEU A 90 -36.00 4.57 -5.29
C LEU A 90 -35.97 5.31 -3.95
N LEU A 91 -34.86 5.97 -3.63
CA LEU A 91 -34.78 6.81 -2.43
C LEU A 91 -35.71 8.03 -2.53
N ASP A 92 -35.71 8.74 -3.65
CA ASP A 92 -36.61 9.88 -3.91
C ASP A 92 -38.09 9.44 -3.69
N PHE A 93 -38.48 8.29 -4.22
CA PHE A 93 -39.83 7.75 -4.04
C PHE A 93 -40.17 7.44 -2.57
N CYS A 94 -39.22 6.90 -1.80
CA CYS A 94 -39.41 6.63 -0.38
C CYS A 94 -39.55 7.92 0.45
N ASP A 95 -38.73 8.93 0.14
CA ASP A 95 -38.77 10.23 0.82
C ASP A 95 -40.12 10.92 0.56
N ASP A 96 -40.59 10.92 -0.69
CA ASP A 96 -41.91 11.43 -1.06
C ASP A 96 -43.05 10.70 -0.33
N ALA A 97 -42.96 9.36 -0.24
CA ALA A 97 -43.95 8.55 0.48
C ALA A 97 -43.96 8.83 1.99
N SER A 98 -42.79 9.10 2.59
CA SER A 98 -42.66 9.43 4.01
C SER A 98 -43.21 10.83 4.35
N GLY A 99 -43.12 11.78 3.41
CA GLY A 99 -43.66 13.13 3.54
C GLY A 99 -45.19 13.21 3.44
N GLN A 100 -45.84 12.30 2.70
CA GLN A 100 -47.30 12.30 2.54
C GLN A 100 -48.06 11.74 3.76
N SER A 101 -47.41 11.01 4.66
CA SER A 101 -48.05 10.40 5.84
C SER A 101 -48.51 11.42 6.90
N GLN A 102 -48.07 12.68 6.82
CA GLN A 102 -48.35 13.71 7.84
C GLN A 102 -49.58 14.60 7.55
N HIS A 103 -50.27 14.45 6.41
CA HIS A 103 -51.35 15.38 6.03
C HIS A 103 -52.79 14.81 6.14
N ILE A 104 -52.96 13.59 6.68
CA ILE A 104 -54.26 12.89 6.72
C ILE A 104 -55.03 13.10 8.05
N ASN A 105 -54.43 13.73 9.07
CA ASN A 105 -55.04 13.87 10.41
C ASN A 105 -55.45 15.29 10.83
N ALA A 106 -55.90 16.14 9.89
CA ALA A 106 -56.35 17.49 10.23
C ALA A 106 -57.69 17.86 9.55
N VAL A 107 -58.78 17.20 9.94
CA VAL A 107 -60.17 17.73 9.92
C VAL A 107 -60.97 17.09 11.04
#